data_AF-A0A521L8A0-F1
#
_entry.id   AF-A0A521L8A0-F1
#
_cell.length_a   1.000
_cell.length_b   1.000
_cell.length_c   1.000
_cell.angle_alpha   90.00
_cell.angle_beta   90.00
_cell.angle_gamma   90.00
#
_symmetry.space_group_name_H-M   'P 1'
#
loop_
_entity.id
_entity.type
_entity.pdbx_description
1 polymer ?
#
loop_
_entity_poly.entity_id
_entity_poly.type
_entity_poly.pdbx_seq_one_letter_code
_entity_poly.pdbx_strand_id
1 'polypeptide(L)'
;RAGIAASVVDGLMYGCGDAVIGVNPASDSVEVMADLARLFDGLIAKLEMPTQSCILTHVTTTIGLIEQGLPIDLVFQSIAGTESANRSFGIDLAVLKEGHEAGLSLKRGTVGDNVMYFETGQGSALSAGAHHGVDQQTLEARAYGVARQFAPLLVNTVVGFIGPEYLYDGKQIIRAGLEDHFCGKLLGLPMGCDICYTNHAEADQDDMDTLLTLLGTAGINFIMGIPGADDVMLNYQSTSFHDQLYIREVLGLRRAPEFEAWLERAGIVDAAGRLRGEAAALPQLTRTLGLAA
;
A
#
# COMPACT_ATOMS: atom_id res chain seq x y z
N ARG A 1 -6.01 17.12 -5.57
CA ARG A 1 -6.14 16.49 -6.92
C ARG A 1 -4.90 16.71 -7.77
N ALA A 2 -4.54 17.93 -8.14
CA ALA A 2 -3.35 18.19 -8.97
C ALA A 2 -2.05 17.63 -8.33
N GLY A 3 -1.84 17.84 -7.03
CA GLY A 3 -0.69 17.25 -6.31
C GLY A 3 -0.68 15.72 -6.30
N ILE A 4 -1.84 15.08 -6.13
CA ILE A 4 -1.98 13.62 -6.19
C ILE A 4 -1.63 13.12 -7.61
N ALA A 5 -2.22 13.73 -8.65
CA ALA A 5 -1.92 13.34 -10.03
C ALA A 5 -0.44 13.54 -10.38
N ALA A 6 0.18 14.63 -9.93
CA ALA A 6 1.60 14.87 -10.11
C ALA A 6 2.45 13.79 -9.42
N SER A 7 2.14 13.44 -8.17
CA SER A 7 2.82 12.38 -7.41
C SER A 7 2.68 11.00 -8.08
N VAL A 8 1.50 10.69 -8.62
CA VAL A 8 1.29 9.44 -9.38
C VAL A 8 2.16 9.41 -10.62
N VAL A 9 2.22 10.50 -11.38
CA VAL A 9 3.10 10.59 -12.57
C VAL A 9 4.56 10.43 -12.17
N ASP A 10 4.99 11.09 -11.11
CA ASP A 10 6.35 11.00 -10.61
C ASP A 10 6.69 9.54 -10.26
N GLY A 11 5.85 8.86 -9.46
CA GLY A 11 6.03 7.44 -9.15
C GLY A 11 6.06 6.53 -10.39
N LEU A 12 5.16 6.76 -11.36
CA LEU A 12 5.14 6.00 -12.62
C LEU A 12 6.44 6.19 -13.42
N MET A 13 7.05 7.37 -13.37
CA MET A 13 8.34 7.64 -14.02
C MET A 13 9.51 6.85 -13.41
N TYR A 14 9.38 6.43 -12.15
CA TYR A 14 10.30 5.48 -11.52
C TYR A 14 9.84 4.01 -11.67
N GLY A 15 8.70 3.77 -12.30
CA GLY A 15 8.12 2.43 -12.49
C GLY A 15 7.50 1.86 -11.21
N CYS A 16 6.99 2.71 -10.33
CA CYS A 16 6.15 2.34 -9.19
C CYS A 16 4.68 2.15 -9.62
N GLY A 17 3.92 1.39 -8.82
CA GLY A 17 2.47 1.25 -9.00
C GLY A 17 2.03 -0.10 -9.56
N ASP A 18 2.89 -1.11 -9.61
CA ASP A 18 2.50 -2.47 -10.02
C ASP A 18 1.68 -3.22 -8.98
N ALA A 19 1.82 -2.87 -7.69
CA ALA A 19 1.00 -3.43 -6.60
C ALA A 19 -0.34 -2.70 -6.44
N VAL A 20 -0.31 -1.37 -6.33
CA VAL A 20 -1.49 -0.50 -6.24
C VAL A 20 -1.06 0.96 -6.40
N ILE A 21 -1.90 1.80 -6.99
CA ILE A 21 -1.79 3.26 -6.89
C ILE A 21 -2.75 3.72 -5.79
N GLY A 22 -2.19 3.99 -4.60
CA GLY A 22 -2.95 4.30 -3.39
C GLY A 22 -3.00 5.79 -3.05
N VAL A 23 -4.03 6.20 -2.31
CA VAL A 23 -4.04 7.49 -1.58
C VAL A 23 -4.69 7.32 -0.22
N ASN A 24 -4.04 7.83 0.83
CA ASN A 24 -4.68 8.07 2.11
C ASN A 24 -5.31 9.48 2.08
N PRO A 25 -6.64 9.60 2.05
CA PRO A 25 -7.31 10.88 1.93
C PRO A 25 -7.34 11.62 3.28
N ALA A 26 -6.87 12.88 3.31
CA ALA A 26 -6.95 13.72 4.50
C ALA A 26 -8.37 14.20 4.88
N SER A 27 -9.39 13.84 4.09
CA SER A 27 -10.79 14.25 4.28
C SER A 27 -11.69 13.05 4.19
N ASP A 28 -12.66 12.92 5.09
CA ASP A 28 -13.67 11.86 5.07
C ASP A 28 -14.89 12.17 4.18
N SER A 29 -14.82 13.20 3.33
CA SER A 29 -15.94 13.57 2.43
C SER A 29 -16.13 12.52 1.34
N VAL A 30 -17.36 11.99 1.24
CA VAL A 30 -17.76 11.06 0.19
C VAL A 30 -17.59 11.67 -1.20
N GLU A 31 -17.84 12.97 -1.35
CA GLU A 31 -17.63 13.69 -2.61
C GLU A 31 -16.15 13.72 -3.00
N VAL A 32 -15.26 13.92 -2.03
CA VAL A 32 -13.81 13.87 -2.26
C VAL A 32 -13.38 12.47 -2.70
N MET A 33 -13.88 11.42 -2.03
CA MET A 33 -13.56 10.03 -2.42
C MET A 33 -14.10 9.66 -3.79
N ALA A 34 -15.34 10.04 -4.10
CA ALA A 34 -15.95 9.77 -5.40
C ALA A 34 -15.14 10.41 -6.54
N ASP A 35 -14.63 11.62 -6.32
CA ASP A 35 -13.80 12.30 -7.31
C ASP A 35 -12.38 11.74 -7.41
N LEU A 36 -11.81 11.21 -6.32
CA LEU A 36 -10.56 10.44 -6.37
C LEU A 36 -10.74 9.13 -7.13
N ALA A 37 -11.86 8.42 -6.93
CA ALA A 37 -12.15 7.17 -7.62
C ALA A 37 -12.23 7.37 -9.13
N ARG A 38 -12.97 8.41 -9.57
CA ARG A 38 -13.04 8.80 -10.98
C ARG A 38 -11.69 9.25 -11.55
N LEU A 39 -10.89 9.95 -10.76
CA LEU A 39 -9.55 10.38 -11.18
C LEU A 39 -8.66 9.18 -11.47
N PHE A 40 -8.60 8.20 -10.56
CA PHE A 40 -7.78 7.01 -10.76
C PHE A 40 -8.29 6.11 -11.88
N ASP A 41 -9.59 5.84 -11.94
CA ASP A 41 -10.19 5.05 -13.01
C ASP A 41 -9.91 5.69 -14.38
N GLY A 42 -10.12 7.01 -14.50
CA GLY A 42 -9.81 7.74 -15.72
C GLY A 42 -8.32 7.71 -16.09
N LEU A 43 -7.43 7.77 -15.10
CA LEU A 43 -5.99 7.68 -15.30
C LEU A 43 -5.57 6.29 -15.80
N ILE A 44 -6.02 5.24 -15.11
CA ILE A 44 -5.74 3.83 -15.46
C ILE A 44 -6.27 3.51 -16.85
N ALA A 45 -7.53 3.88 -17.14
CA ALA A 45 -8.15 3.63 -18.43
C ALA A 45 -7.45 4.38 -19.57
N LYS A 46 -7.12 5.66 -19.37
CA LYS A 46 -6.48 6.50 -20.40
C LYS A 46 -5.06 6.04 -20.76
N LEU A 47 -4.33 5.53 -19.77
CA LEU A 47 -2.97 5.04 -19.96
C LEU A 47 -2.90 3.54 -20.23
N GLU A 48 -4.05 2.84 -20.23
CA GLU A 48 -4.16 1.38 -20.36
C GLU A 48 -3.20 0.65 -19.39
N MET A 49 -3.10 1.15 -18.16
CA MET A 49 -2.20 0.63 -17.13
C MET A 49 -2.74 -0.69 -16.57
N PRO A 50 -1.96 -1.78 -16.56
CA PRO A 50 -2.34 -3.02 -15.89
C PRO A 50 -2.05 -2.92 -14.40
N THR A 51 -2.88 -2.15 -13.69
CA THR A 51 -2.80 -1.93 -12.24
C THR A 51 -4.20 -1.68 -11.67
N GLN A 52 -4.25 -1.47 -10.36
CA GLN A 52 -5.43 -1.19 -9.57
C GLN A 52 -5.18 0.05 -8.71
N SER A 53 -6.24 0.79 -8.43
CA SER A 53 -6.21 1.93 -7.52
C SER A 53 -6.85 1.62 -6.18
N CYS A 54 -6.48 2.37 -5.16
CA CYS A 54 -7.11 2.26 -3.85
C CYS A 54 -7.20 3.62 -3.17
N ILE A 55 -8.38 3.91 -2.61
CA ILE A 55 -8.57 5.02 -1.67
C ILE A 55 -8.61 4.38 -0.28
N LEU A 56 -7.63 4.69 0.54
CA LEU A 56 -7.44 4.10 1.87
C LEU A 56 -8.39 4.77 2.88
N THR A 57 -9.69 4.66 2.64
CA THR A 57 -10.76 5.13 3.54
C THR A 57 -11.42 3.96 4.25
N HIS A 58 -12.27 4.25 5.23
CA HIS A 58 -13.02 3.22 5.96
C HIS A 58 -13.89 2.38 5.00
N VAL A 59 -13.94 1.07 5.21
CA VAL A 59 -14.63 0.10 4.36
C VAL A 59 -16.10 0.47 4.08
N THR A 60 -16.81 1.05 5.05
CA THR A 60 -18.20 1.47 4.89
C THR A 60 -18.35 2.64 3.91
N THR A 61 -17.37 3.55 3.87
CA THR A 61 -17.33 4.62 2.87
C THR A 61 -17.16 4.01 1.49
N THR A 62 -16.26 3.05 1.34
CA THR A 62 -16.05 2.32 0.08
C THR A 62 -17.31 1.58 -0.36
N ILE A 63 -18.00 0.88 0.54
CA ILE A 63 -19.30 0.23 0.25
C ILE A 63 -20.30 1.27 -0.30
N GLY A 64 -20.46 2.40 0.38
CA GLY A 64 -21.38 3.45 -0.06
C GLY A 64 -21.01 4.08 -1.42
N LEU A 65 -19.73 4.12 -1.77
CA LEU A 65 -19.28 4.54 -3.11
C LEU A 65 -19.62 3.48 -4.17
N ILE A 66 -19.45 2.20 -3.85
CA ILE A 66 -19.79 1.09 -4.75
C ILE A 66 -21.31 1.07 -5.02
N GLU A 67 -22.14 1.28 -3.99
CA GLU A 67 -23.61 1.39 -4.13
C GLU A 67 -24.03 2.55 -5.04
N GLN A 68 -23.24 3.62 -5.08
CA GLN A 68 -23.43 4.76 -5.98
C GLN A 68 -22.88 4.50 -7.40
N GLY A 69 -22.34 3.31 -7.68
CA GLY A 69 -21.81 2.91 -8.98
C GLY A 69 -20.43 3.47 -9.30
N LEU A 70 -19.63 3.83 -8.29
CA LEU A 70 -18.28 4.35 -8.50
C LEU A 70 -17.27 3.22 -8.83
N PRO A 71 -16.25 3.51 -9.65
CA PRO A 71 -15.23 2.53 -10.01
C PRO A 71 -14.22 2.36 -8.88
N ILE A 72 -14.34 1.28 -8.11
CA ILE A 72 -13.42 0.91 -7.04
C ILE A 72 -12.70 -0.37 -7.41
N ASP A 73 -11.37 -0.37 -7.48
CA ASP A 73 -10.59 -1.59 -7.75
C ASP A 73 -10.36 -2.41 -6.48
N LEU A 74 -9.89 -1.78 -5.40
CA LEU A 74 -9.64 -2.42 -4.12
C LEU A 74 -10.45 -1.81 -2.97
N VAL A 75 -10.85 -2.68 -2.04
CA VAL A 75 -11.52 -2.31 -0.79
C VAL A 75 -10.51 -2.37 0.35
N PHE A 76 -10.13 -1.19 0.84
CA PHE A 76 -9.18 -1.05 1.95
C PHE A 76 -9.86 -1.15 3.32
N GLN A 77 -9.14 -1.69 4.30
CA GLN A 77 -9.46 -1.52 5.71
C GLN A 77 -8.26 -1.82 6.63
N SER A 78 -8.02 -0.98 7.64
CA SER A 78 -7.13 -1.33 8.75
C SER A 78 -7.79 -2.36 9.67
N ILE A 79 -7.07 -3.42 10.05
CA ILE A 79 -7.57 -4.53 10.88
C ILE A 79 -6.62 -4.83 12.04
N ALA A 80 -7.14 -5.52 13.08
CA ALA A 80 -6.40 -5.90 14.27
C ALA A 80 -6.72 -7.34 14.74
N GLY A 81 -5.88 -7.84 15.64
CA GLY A 81 -5.94 -9.22 16.14
C GLY A 81 -7.02 -9.54 17.18
N THR A 82 -7.80 -8.56 17.65
CA THR A 82 -8.88 -8.76 18.61
C THR A 82 -10.17 -8.10 18.14
N GLU A 83 -11.31 -8.67 18.55
CA GLU A 83 -12.61 -8.10 18.22
C GLU A 83 -12.75 -6.68 18.79
N SER A 84 -12.31 -6.46 20.04
CA SER A 84 -12.38 -5.13 20.66
C SER A 84 -11.53 -4.10 19.93
N ALA A 85 -10.36 -4.47 19.41
CA ALA A 85 -9.54 -3.57 18.60
C ALA A 85 -10.20 -3.26 17.25
N ASN A 86 -10.73 -4.27 16.54
CA ASN A 86 -11.49 -4.05 15.30
C ASN A 86 -12.72 -3.16 15.52
N ARG A 87 -13.45 -3.35 16.63
CA ARG A 87 -14.59 -2.49 16.98
C ARG A 87 -14.16 -1.04 17.24
N SER A 88 -12.96 -0.80 17.77
CA SER A 88 -12.42 0.56 17.92
C SER A 88 -12.14 1.24 16.58
N PHE A 89 -11.90 0.45 15.52
CA PHE A 89 -11.79 0.93 14.14
C PHE A 89 -13.14 1.06 13.44
N GLY A 90 -14.25 0.75 14.11
CA GLY A 90 -15.59 0.83 13.51
C GLY A 90 -15.99 -0.40 12.68
N ILE A 91 -15.28 -1.53 12.81
CA ILE A 91 -15.53 -2.73 12.01
C ILE A 91 -15.74 -3.99 12.87
N ASP A 92 -16.39 -4.98 12.26
CA ASP A 92 -16.30 -6.38 12.65
C ASP A 92 -16.23 -7.27 11.39
N LEU A 93 -16.18 -8.59 11.56
CA LEU A 93 -16.04 -9.51 10.43
C LEU A 93 -17.24 -9.48 9.47
N ALA A 94 -18.43 -9.08 9.92
CA ALA A 94 -19.58 -8.97 9.04
C ALA A 94 -19.43 -7.76 8.11
N VAL A 95 -18.95 -6.63 8.63
CA VAL A 95 -18.65 -5.43 7.82
C VAL A 95 -17.54 -5.72 6.81
N LEU A 96 -16.48 -6.44 7.20
CA LEU A 96 -15.42 -6.84 6.26
C LEU A 96 -15.95 -7.75 5.15
N LYS A 97 -16.86 -8.66 5.50
CA LYS A 97 -17.50 -9.55 4.53
C LYS A 97 -18.36 -8.76 3.53
N GLU A 98 -19.14 -7.81 4.01
CA GLU A 98 -19.94 -6.91 3.17
C GLU A 98 -19.06 -6.12 2.19
N GLY A 99 -17.94 -5.56 2.69
CA GLY A 99 -16.96 -4.87 1.85
C GLY A 99 -16.36 -5.77 0.76
N HIS A 100 -16.02 -7.01 1.12
CA HIS A 100 -15.52 -8.01 0.18
C HIS A 100 -16.56 -8.36 -0.91
N GLU A 101 -17.80 -8.62 -0.51
CA GLU A 101 -18.90 -8.92 -1.46
C GLU A 101 -19.21 -7.72 -2.36
N ALA A 102 -19.17 -6.50 -1.83
CA ALA A 102 -19.33 -5.27 -2.60
C ALA A 102 -18.22 -5.11 -3.65
N GLY A 103 -16.95 -5.30 -3.28
CA GLY A 103 -15.83 -5.24 -4.22
C GLY A 103 -15.93 -6.30 -5.33
N LEU A 104 -16.25 -7.55 -4.97
CA LEU A 104 -16.46 -8.63 -5.93
C LEU A 104 -17.62 -8.34 -6.92
N SER A 105 -18.66 -7.64 -6.46
CA SER A 105 -19.83 -7.32 -7.29
C SER A 105 -19.49 -6.48 -8.52
N LEU A 106 -18.42 -5.68 -8.45
CA LEU A 106 -17.96 -4.82 -9.53
C LEU A 106 -17.28 -5.59 -10.69
N LYS A 107 -16.75 -6.79 -10.43
CA LYS A 107 -16.10 -7.66 -11.43
C LYS A 107 -15.00 -6.95 -12.26
N ARG A 108 -14.18 -6.14 -11.58
CA ARG A 108 -13.13 -5.33 -12.23
C ARG A 108 -11.80 -6.05 -12.42
N GLY A 109 -11.59 -7.17 -11.73
CA GLY A 109 -10.38 -7.99 -11.85
C GLY A 109 -10.19 -8.56 -13.26
N THR A 110 -8.97 -8.50 -13.77
CA THR A 110 -8.61 -8.94 -15.13
C THR A 110 -7.91 -10.31 -15.15
N VAL A 111 -7.23 -10.67 -14.07
CA VAL A 111 -6.52 -11.96 -13.91
C VAL A 111 -7.14 -12.81 -12.80
N GLY A 112 -7.57 -12.18 -11.71
CA GLY A 112 -8.21 -12.81 -10.56
C GLY A 112 -9.24 -11.89 -9.91
N ASP A 113 -9.79 -12.28 -8.78
CA ASP A 113 -10.89 -11.61 -8.08
C ASP A 113 -10.55 -11.24 -6.62
N ASN A 114 -9.27 -11.24 -6.25
CA ASN A 114 -8.82 -10.73 -4.96
C ASN A 114 -9.00 -9.20 -4.93
N VAL A 115 -9.94 -8.69 -4.13
CA VAL A 115 -10.31 -7.26 -4.10
C VAL A 115 -10.01 -6.57 -2.77
N MET A 116 -9.58 -7.32 -1.74
CA MET A 116 -9.32 -6.73 -0.43
C MET A 116 -7.87 -6.24 -0.31
N TYR A 117 -7.71 -5.10 0.34
CA TYR A 117 -6.43 -4.59 0.79
C TYR A 117 -6.51 -4.34 2.31
N PHE A 118 -5.70 -5.05 3.09
CA PHE A 118 -5.65 -4.86 4.54
C PHE A 118 -4.34 -4.26 5.00
N GLU A 119 -4.44 -3.43 6.02
CA GLU A 119 -3.30 -2.87 6.71
C GLU A 119 -3.35 -3.25 8.20
N THR A 120 -2.19 -3.61 8.72
CA THR A 120 -1.97 -4.07 10.10
C THR A 120 -0.79 -3.32 10.72
N GLY A 121 -0.44 -3.65 11.96
CA GLY A 121 0.69 -3.01 12.62
C GLY A 121 0.74 -3.36 14.09
N GLN A 122 1.95 -3.71 14.54
CA GLN A 122 2.23 -3.93 15.95
C GLN A 122 1.91 -2.67 16.77
N GLY A 123 1.26 -2.88 17.92
CA GLY A 123 0.86 -1.80 18.83
C GLY A 123 -0.60 -1.41 18.72
N SER A 124 -1.25 -1.64 17.57
CA SER A 124 -2.67 -1.29 17.33
C SER A 124 -3.62 -1.73 18.45
N ALA A 125 -3.56 -3.00 18.87
CA ALA A 125 -4.41 -3.52 19.93
C ALA A 125 -4.02 -3.00 21.33
N LEU A 126 -2.76 -2.63 21.56
CA LEU A 126 -2.32 -1.99 22.80
C LEU A 126 -2.85 -0.55 22.88
N SER A 127 -2.72 0.22 21.79
CA SER A 127 -3.28 1.58 21.68
C SER A 127 -4.78 1.61 21.93
N ALA A 128 -5.51 0.60 21.44
CA ALA A 128 -6.95 0.47 21.65
C ALA A 128 -7.35 -0.05 23.06
N GLY A 129 -6.40 -0.33 23.95
CA GLY A 129 -6.67 -0.94 25.26
C GLY A 129 -7.29 -2.35 25.15
N ALA A 130 -7.06 -3.02 24.03
CA ALA A 130 -7.75 -4.23 23.59
C ALA A 130 -6.80 -5.43 23.43
N HIS A 131 -5.61 -5.37 24.05
CA HIS A 131 -4.58 -6.40 23.94
C HIS A 131 -4.74 -7.55 24.94
N HIS A 132 -5.53 -7.37 26.01
CA HIS A 132 -5.86 -8.40 27.01
C HIS A 132 -4.64 -9.09 27.64
N GLY A 133 -3.53 -8.36 27.82
CA GLY A 133 -2.27 -8.89 28.38
C GLY A 133 -1.45 -9.74 27.39
N VAL A 134 -1.84 -9.81 26.13
CA VAL A 134 -1.10 -10.49 25.06
C VAL A 134 -0.08 -9.53 24.44
N ASP A 135 1.08 -10.06 24.01
CA ASP A 135 2.13 -9.30 23.35
C ASP A 135 1.76 -8.84 21.93
N GLN A 136 2.48 -7.84 21.41
CA GLN A 136 2.20 -7.20 20.12
C GLN A 136 2.30 -8.19 18.94
N GLN A 137 3.35 -9.02 18.91
CA GLN A 137 3.60 -9.97 17.81
C GLN A 137 2.49 -11.01 17.71
N THR A 138 2.03 -11.55 18.83
CA THR A 138 0.94 -12.54 18.85
C THR A 138 -0.36 -11.94 18.33
N LEU A 139 -0.66 -10.68 18.67
CA LEU A 139 -1.86 -10.00 18.18
C LEU A 139 -1.76 -9.62 16.71
N GLU A 140 -0.58 -9.23 16.26
CA GLU A 140 -0.30 -8.95 14.86
C GLU A 140 -0.47 -10.21 13.99
N ALA A 141 0.06 -11.36 14.44
CA ALA A 141 -0.17 -12.65 13.79
C ALA A 141 -1.66 -13.04 13.72
N ARG A 142 -2.47 -12.62 14.70
CA ARG A 142 -3.92 -12.83 14.67
C ARG A 142 -4.63 -11.91 13.66
N ALA A 143 -4.14 -10.69 13.44
CA ALA A 143 -4.65 -9.80 12.41
C ALA A 143 -4.48 -10.43 11.01
N TYR A 144 -3.35 -11.09 10.76
CA TYR A 144 -3.15 -11.89 9.54
C TYR A 144 -4.16 -13.04 9.41
N GLY A 145 -4.54 -13.68 10.52
CA GLY A 145 -5.62 -14.66 10.55
C GLY A 145 -6.97 -14.08 10.11
N VAL A 146 -7.26 -12.83 10.48
CA VAL A 146 -8.44 -12.08 10.00
C VAL A 146 -8.33 -11.82 8.49
N ALA A 147 -7.20 -11.29 8.02
CA ALA A 147 -6.98 -11.00 6.61
C ALA A 147 -7.18 -12.25 5.73
N ARG A 148 -6.61 -13.39 6.13
CA ARG A 148 -6.65 -14.65 5.38
C ARG A 148 -8.06 -15.10 5.04
N GLN A 149 -9.05 -14.79 5.89
CA GLN A 149 -10.44 -15.16 5.69
C GLN A 149 -11.07 -14.54 4.43
N PHE A 150 -10.51 -13.43 3.93
CA PHE A 150 -11.08 -12.65 2.82
C PHE A 150 -10.23 -12.67 1.55
N ALA A 151 -9.26 -13.60 1.45
CA ALA A 151 -8.40 -13.78 0.27
C ALA A 151 -7.92 -12.44 -0.35
N PRO A 152 -7.19 -11.60 0.41
CA PRO A 152 -6.82 -10.27 -0.03
C PRO A 152 -5.82 -10.30 -1.19
N LEU A 153 -5.83 -9.24 -1.99
CA LEU A 153 -4.77 -9.00 -2.97
C LEU A 153 -3.51 -8.51 -2.28
N LEU A 154 -3.66 -7.68 -1.25
CA LEU A 154 -2.57 -7.03 -0.53
C LEU A 154 -2.82 -7.08 0.98
N VAL A 155 -1.76 -7.39 1.73
CA VAL A 155 -1.70 -7.15 3.17
C VAL A 155 -0.36 -6.51 3.47
N ASN A 156 -0.32 -5.37 4.14
CA ASN A 156 0.91 -4.80 4.69
C ASN A 156 0.81 -4.62 6.19
N THR A 157 1.93 -4.86 6.87
CA THR A 157 2.17 -4.25 8.17
C THR A 157 2.70 -2.82 7.94
N VAL A 158 2.40 -1.90 8.86
CA VAL A 158 3.02 -0.57 8.93
C VAL A 158 3.93 -0.52 10.14
N VAL A 159 5.23 -0.75 9.91
CA VAL A 159 6.19 -0.95 10.99
C VAL A 159 6.84 0.38 11.30
N GLY A 160 6.80 0.82 12.56
CA GLY A 160 7.41 2.08 13.00
C GLY A 160 6.52 3.33 12.84
N PHE A 161 5.27 3.16 12.39
CA PHE A 161 4.34 4.27 12.15
C PHE A 161 3.75 4.90 13.42
N ILE A 162 3.51 4.12 14.47
CA ILE A 162 2.79 4.63 15.64
C ILE A 162 3.70 5.48 16.53
N GLY A 163 4.87 4.96 16.93
CA GLY A 163 5.80 5.69 17.77
C GLY A 163 6.71 4.80 18.64
N PRO A 164 7.70 5.41 19.32
CA PRO A 164 8.70 4.74 20.15
C PRO A 164 8.13 3.99 21.37
N GLU A 165 6.91 4.33 21.78
CA GLU A 165 6.21 3.63 22.86
C GLU A 165 5.85 2.18 22.50
N TYR A 166 5.85 1.83 21.21
CA TYR A 166 5.59 0.48 20.71
C TYR A 166 6.86 -0.18 20.16
N LEU A 167 7.64 0.56 19.37
CA LEU A 167 8.91 0.14 18.77
C LEU A 167 9.90 1.30 18.88
N TYR A 168 10.79 1.24 19.87
CA TYR A 168 11.58 2.39 20.32
C TYR A 168 12.67 2.85 19.35
N ASP A 169 13.43 1.90 18.78
CA ASP A 169 14.61 2.15 17.96
C ASP A 169 14.58 1.40 16.62
N GLY A 170 15.48 1.75 15.71
CA GLY A 170 15.64 1.10 14.41
C GLY A 170 15.80 -0.43 14.52
N LYS A 171 16.47 -0.91 15.57
CA LYS A 171 16.63 -2.35 15.83
C LYS A 171 15.28 -3.04 16.10
N GLN A 172 14.40 -2.43 16.88
CA GLN A 172 13.07 -2.97 17.16
C GLN A 172 12.17 -2.92 15.91
N ILE A 173 12.24 -1.84 15.14
CA ILE A 173 11.54 -1.70 13.85
C ILE A 173 12.00 -2.80 12.88
N ILE A 174 13.31 -2.97 12.68
CA ILE A 174 13.87 -4.02 11.81
C ILE A 174 13.38 -5.41 12.25
N ARG A 175 13.39 -5.66 13.56
CA ARG A 175 12.95 -6.95 14.10
C ARG A 175 11.47 -7.19 13.83
N ALA A 176 10.62 -6.22 14.13
CA ALA A 176 9.18 -6.30 13.94
C ALA A 176 8.82 -6.55 12.47
N GLY A 177 9.43 -5.81 11.53
CA GLY A 177 9.16 -6.00 10.10
C GLY A 177 9.53 -7.40 9.60
N LEU A 178 10.61 -8.00 10.10
CA LEU A 178 10.97 -9.38 9.77
C LEU A 178 10.00 -10.40 10.38
N GLU A 179 9.56 -10.20 11.61
CA GLU A 179 8.60 -11.08 12.28
C GLU A 179 7.24 -11.04 11.59
N ASP A 180 6.76 -9.85 11.24
CA ASP A 180 5.50 -9.58 10.56
C ASP A 180 5.49 -10.20 9.16
N HIS A 181 6.53 -9.94 8.37
CA HIS A 181 6.68 -10.53 7.05
C HIS A 181 6.68 -12.07 7.11
N PHE A 182 7.47 -12.65 8.02
CA PHE A 182 7.50 -14.11 8.21
C PHE A 182 6.13 -14.67 8.57
N CYS A 183 5.43 -14.09 9.55
CA CYS A 183 4.13 -14.57 10.01
C CYS A 183 3.06 -14.44 8.91
N GLY A 184 3.03 -13.33 8.18
CA GLY A 184 2.12 -13.13 7.06
C GLY A 184 2.34 -14.15 5.94
N LYS A 185 3.60 -14.39 5.55
CA LYS A 185 3.97 -15.42 4.56
C LYS A 185 3.64 -16.84 5.04
N LEU A 186 3.91 -17.16 6.31
CA LEU A 186 3.57 -18.46 6.90
C LEU A 186 2.06 -18.72 6.85
N LEU A 187 1.26 -17.67 6.99
CA LEU A 187 -0.19 -17.70 6.84
C LEU A 187 -0.67 -17.58 5.38
N GLY A 188 0.23 -17.60 4.40
CA GLY A 188 -0.09 -17.63 2.97
C GLY A 188 -0.63 -16.32 2.42
N LEU A 189 -0.32 -15.19 3.06
CA LEU A 189 -0.77 -13.87 2.61
C LEU A 189 0.21 -13.24 1.61
N PRO A 190 -0.29 -12.36 0.70
CA PRO A 190 0.55 -11.49 -0.12
C PRO A 190 1.12 -10.34 0.73
N MET A 191 2.06 -10.70 1.61
CA MET A 191 2.57 -9.83 2.67
C MET A 191 3.61 -8.82 2.15
N GLY A 192 3.25 -7.55 2.21
CA GLY A 192 4.13 -6.40 2.08
C GLY A 192 4.44 -5.74 3.41
N CYS A 193 5.16 -4.62 3.36
CA CYS A 193 5.53 -3.82 4.52
C CYS A 193 5.63 -2.36 4.08
N ASP A 194 4.96 -1.49 4.81
CA ASP A 194 5.35 -0.09 4.85
C ASP A 194 6.54 0.01 5.81
N ILE A 195 7.72 0.32 5.26
CA ILE A 195 9.00 0.34 5.96
C ILE A 195 9.21 1.77 6.38
N CYS A 196 8.90 2.07 7.63
CA CYS A 196 8.74 3.45 8.02
C CYS A 196 9.18 3.74 9.46
N TYR A 197 9.31 5.03 9.76
CA TYR A 197 9.57 5.49 11.12
C TYR A 197 8.98 6.89 11.31
N THR A 198 8.76 7.25 12.58
CA THR A 198 8.39 8.61 12.96
C THR A 198 9.61 9.35 13.50
N ASN A 199 9.66 10.67 13.29
CA ASN A 199 10.79 11.53 13.70
C ASN A 199 11.12 11.55 15.21
N HIS A 200 10.29 10.93 16.06
CA HIS A 200 10.50 10.86 17.50
C HIS A 200 10.90 9.47 17.98
N ALA A 201 11.01 8.48 17.08
CA ALA A 201 11.68 7.22 17.35
C ALA A 201 13.20 7.36 17.24
N GLU A 202 13.95 6.50 17.92
CA GLU A 202 15.41 6.42 17.80
C GLU A 202 15.78 5.59 16.55
N ALA A 203 15.40 6.13 15.39
CA ALA A 203 15.58 5.50 14.08
C ALA A 203 15.80 6.56 12.99
N ASP A 204 16.43 6.17 11.90
CA ASP A 204 16.62 7.00 10.72
C ASP A 204 16.45 6.21 9.41
N GLN A 205 16.75 6.86 8.27
CA GLN A 205 16.60 6.24 6.96
C GLN A 205 17.59 5.07 6.73
N ASP A 206 18.75 5.05 7.39
CA ASP A 206 19.71 3.95 7.24
C ASP A 206 19.15 2.65 7.85
N ASP A 207 18.36 2.77 8.92
CA ASP A 207 17.61 1.63 9.48
C ASP A 207 16.55 1.12 8.50
N MET A 208 15.85 2.03 7.80
CA MET A 208 14.84 1.66 6.79
C MET A 208 15.47 0.97 5.58
N ASP A 209 16.61 1.45 5.09
CA ASP A 209 17.37 0.84 3.99
C ASP A 209 17.89 -0.56 4.38
N THR A 210 18.29 -0.71 5.65
CA THR A 210 18.65 -2.01 6.22
C THR A 210 17.45 -2.96 6.22
N LEU A 211 16.29 -2.51 6.72
CA LEU A 211 15.07 -3.33 6.73
C LEU A 211 14.62 -3.69 5.32
N LEU A 212 14.65 -2.75 4.37
CA LEU A 212 14.35 -2.98 2.96
C LEU A 212 15.21 -4.08 2.36
N THR A 213 16.52 -4.03 2.59
CA THR A 213 17.44 -5.05 2.09
C THR A 213 17.10 -6.42 2.66
N LEU A 214 16.86 -6.50 3.97
CA LEU A 214 16.53 -7.76 4.65
C LEU A 214 15.20 -8.33 4.13
N LEU A 215 14.15 -7.50 4.01
CA LEU A 215 12.84 -7.91 3.48
C LEU A 215 12.89 -8.30 2.00
N GLY A 216 13.68 -7.58 1.20
CA GLY A 216 13.95 -7.92 -0.20
C GLY A 216 14.55 -9.32 -0.32
N THR A 217 15.58 -9.63 0.48
CA THR A 217 16.18 -10.98 0.51
C THR A 217 15.24 -12.06 1.05
N ALA A 218 14.29 -11.68 1.91
CA ALA A 218 13.25 -12.58 2.43
C ALA A 218 12.10 -12.82 1.42
N GLY A 219 12.06 -12.10 0.30
CA GLY A 219 11.03 -12.26 -0.73
C GLY A 219 9.72 -11.52 -0.42
N ILE A 220 9.81 -10.32 0.14
CA ILE A 220 8.67 -9.42 0.34
C ILE A 220 7.87 -9.19 -0.95
N ASN A 221 6.53 -9.12 -0.84
CA ASN A 221 5.68 -8.93 -2.02
C ASN A 221 5.73 -7.50 -2.56
N PHE A 222 5.65 -6.50 -1.67
CA PHE A 222 5.67 -5.09 -2.04
C PHE A 222 6.10 -4.23 -0.85
N ILE A 223 6.56 -3.02 -1.17
CA ILE A 223 6.88 -1.94 -0.24
C ILE A 223 6.14 -0.67 -0.69
N MET A 224 6.12 0.34 0.17
CA MET A 224 5.62 1.65 -0.23
C MET A 224 6.63 2.40 -1.09
N GLY A 225 6.14 3.39 -1.84
CA GLY A 225 6.97 4.34 -2.54
C GLY A 225 6.29 5.69 -2.45
N ILE A 226 6.92 6.65 -1.77
CA ILE A 226 6.41 8.02 -1.67
C ILE A 226 7.45 9.03 -2.17
N PRO A 227 7.04 10.25 -2.58
CA PRO A 227 7.97 11.25 -3.05
C PRO A 227 9.01 11.61 -1.97
N GLY A 228 10.28 11.32 -2.24
CA GLY A 228 11.38 11.69 -1.35
C GLY A 228 11.37 11.03 0.02
N ALA A 229 10.70 9.87 0.19
CA ALA A 229 10.57 9.18 1.48
C ALA A 229 9.83 9.99 2.58
N ASP A 230 9.19 11.11 2.25
CA ASP A 230 8.56 12.01 3.21
C ASP A 230 7.05 12.12 2.99
N ASP A 231 6.25 11.57 3.91
CA ASP A 231 4.80 11.74 3.87
C ASP A 231 4.42 13.00 4.63
N VAL A 232 4.28 14.10 3.88
CA VAL A 232 3.94 15.42 4.42
C VAL A 232 2.56 15.50 5.07
N MET A 233 1.68 14.51 4.85
CA MET A 233 0.33 14.49 5.41
C MET A 233 0.31 13.70 6.71
N LEU A 234 0.94 12.52 6.71
CA LEU A 234 0.99 11.61 7.86
C LEU A 234 2.18 11.90 8.80
N ASN A 235 3.11 12.76 8.40
CA ASN A 235 4.26 13.23 9.19
C ASN A 235 5.20 12.09 9.65
N TYR A 236 5.50 11.17 8.74
CA TYR A 236 6.43 10.07 8.96
C TYR A 236 7.26 9.84 7.69
N GLN A 237 8.35 9.08 7.83
CA GLN A 237 9.24 8.73 6.73
C GLN A 237 9.03 7.28 6.34
N SER A 238 8.99 6.99 5.03
CA SER A 238 8.81 5.64 4.46
C SER A 238 9.86 5.39 3.37
N THR A 239 9.70 4.37 2.55
CA THR A 239 10.52 4.16 1.36
C THR A 239 10.12 5.09 0.20
N SER A 240 11.11 5.57 -0.53
CA SER A 240 10.97 6.45 -1.68
C SER A 240 10.67 5.70 -2.98
N PHE A 241 10.29 6.42 -4.04
CA PHE A 241 10.21 5.85 -5.39
C PHE A 241 11.54 5.27 -5.91
N HIS A 242 12.69 5.72 -5.39
CA HIS A 242 14.01 5.24 -5.79
C HIS A 242 14.35 3.90 -5.14
N ASP A 243 13.82 3.63 -3.95
CA ASP A 243 14.26 2.51 -3.12
C ASP A 243 13.84 1.17 -3.74
N GLN A 244 12.69 1.14 -4.40
CA GLN A 244 12.29 -0.02 -5.20
C GLN A 244 13.22 -0.28 -6.39
N LEU A 245 13.87 0.76 -6.96
CA LEU A 245 14.87 0.56 -8.02
C LEU A 245 16.12 -0.08 -7.44
N TYR A 246 16.61 0.47 -6.33
CA TYR A 246 17.76 -0.03 -5.61
C TYR A 246 17.61 -1.53 -5.32
N ILE A 247 16.52 -1.92 -4.65
CA ILE A 247 16.36 -3.31 -4.22
C ILE A 247 16.15 -4.25 -5.41
N ARG A 248 15.45 -3.79 -6.47
CA ARG A 248 15.26 -4.58 -7.70
C ARG A 248 16.56 -4.78 -8.45
N GLU A 249 17.40 -3.76 -8.55
CA GLU A 249 18.70 -3.85 -9.22
C GLU A 249 19.66 -4.76 -8.45
N VAL A 250 19.80 -4.57 -7.14
CA VAL A 250 20.72 -5.35 -6.30
C VAL A 250 20.34 -6.83 -6.24
N LEU A 251 19.05 -7.14 -6.20
CA LEU A 251 18.57 -8.53 -6.10
C LEU A 251 18.15 -9.15 -7.45
N GLY A 252 18.25 -8.40 -8.55
CA GLY A 252 17.82 -8.87 -9.87
C GLY A 252 16.31 -9.15 -9.97
N LEU A 253 15.50 -8.41 -9.21
CA LEU A 253 14.04 -8.56 -9.18
C LEU A 253 13.36 -7.72 -10.27
N ARG A 254 12.13 -8.09 -10.62
CA ARG A 254 11.31 -7.41 -11.62
C ARG A 254 9.98 -6.95 -11.03
N ARG A 255 9.27 -6.07 -11.76
CA ARG A 255 7.89 -5.70 -11.45
C ARG A 255 6.95 -6.86 -11.78
N ALA A 256 5.66 -6.72 -11.45
CA ALA A 256 4.62 -7.58 -12.03
C ALA A 256 4.77 -7.62 -13.57
N PRO A 257 4.71 -8.81 -14.22
CA PRO A 257 5.05 -8.97 -15.64
C PRO A 257 4.22 -8.08 -16.58
N GLU A 258 2.93 -7.93 -16.31
CA GLU A 258 2.00 -7.12 -17.08
C GLU A 258 2.40 -5.65 -17.01
N PHE A 259 2.74 -5.17 -15.82
CA PHE A 259 3.18 -3.80 -15.57
C PHE A 259 4.56 -3.52 -16.16
N GLU A 260 5.51 -4.46 -16.05
CA GLU A 260 6.83 -4.33 -16.68
C GLU A 260 6.70 -4.20 -18.21
N ALA A 261 5.87 -5.04 -18.83
CA ALA A 261 5.60 -4.95 -20.26
C ALA A 261 4.92 -3.62 -20.64
N TRP A 262 4.05 -3.09 -19.78
CA TRP A 262 3.45 -1.77 -19.98
C TRP A 262 4.49 -0.65 -19.89
N LEU A 263 5.38 -0.67 -18.88
CA LEU A 263 6.45 0.31 -18.72
C LEU A 263 7.38 0.35 -19.94
N GLU A 264 7.70 -0.81 -20.52
CA GLU A 264 8.53 -0.89 -21.73
C GLU A 264 7.82 -0.26 -22.94
N ARG A 265 6.53 -0.58 -23.15
CA ARG A 265 5.72 0.03 -24.23
C ARG A 265 5.53 1.53 -24.04
N ALA A 266 5.39 1.99 -22.80
CA ALA A 266 5.31 3.40 -22.44
C ALA A 266 6.66 4.13 -22.58
N GLY A 267 7.76 3.41 -22.85
CA GLY A 267 9.09 4.00 -23.00
C GLY A 267 9.69 4.50 -21.69
N ILE A 268 9.22 3.99 -20.55
CA ILE A 268 9.75 4.33 -19.21
C ILE A 268 10.97 3.43 -18.89
N VAL A 269 10.91 2.15 -19.25
CA VAL A 269 12.02 1.19 -19.06
C VAL A 269 12.54 0.64 -20.39
N ASP A 270 13.80 0.18 -20.39
CA ASP A 270 14.37 -0.63 -21.46
C ASP A 270 13.98 -2.12 -21.33
N ALA A 271 14.35 -2.94 -22.31
CA ALA A 271 14.07 -4.39 -22.28
C ALA A 271 14.75 -5.13 -21.11
N ALA A 272 15.76 -4.52 -20.49
CA ALA A 272 16.40 -5.03 -19.28
C ALA A 272 15.64 -4.65 -18.00
N GLY A 273 14.61 -3.81 -18.07
CA GLY A 273 13.82 -3.33 -16.93
C GLY A 273 14.42 -2.09 -16.24
N ARG A 274 15.42 -1.46 -16.86
CA ARG A 274 16.09 -0.26 -16.32
C ARG A 274 15.41 1.00 -16.84
N LEU A 275 15.36 2.05 -16.01
CA LEU A 275 14.80 3.33 -16.44
C LEU A 275 15.54 3.88 -17.66
N ARG A 276 14.77 4.35 -18.64
CA ARG A 276 15.29 5.17 -19.72
C ARG A 276 15.45 6.60 -19.19
N GLY A 277 16.59 7.24 -19.46
CA GLY A 277 16.83 8.62 -19.01
C GLY A 277 15.69 9.57 -19.40
N GLU A 278 15.43 10.56 -18.53
CA GLU A 278 14.22 11.40 -18.37
C GLU A 278 13.57 12.04 -19.64
N ALA A 279 14.18 11.97 -20.81
CA ALA A 279 13.77 12.78 -21.96
C ALA A 279 12.64 12.18 -22.83
N ALA A 280 12.36 10.87 -22.78
CA ALA A 280 11.49 10.24 -23.78
C ALA A 280 10.00 10.18 -23.39
N ALA A 281 9.67 9.85 -22.13
CA ALA A 281 8.29 9.53 -21.72
C ALA A 281 7.54 10.71 -21.06
N LEU A 282 8.26 11.59 -20.36
CA LEU A 282 7.69 12.67 -19.54
C LEU A 282 6.78 13.64 -20.32
N PRO A 283 7.13 14.12 -21.55
CA PRO A 283 6.29 15.04 -22.30
C PRO A 283 4.99 14.41 -22.82
N GLN A 284 4.95 13.10 -23.05
CA GLN A 284 3.76 12.40 -23.51
C GLN A 284 2.81 12.09 -22.35
N LEU A 285 3.34 11.64 -21.21
CA LEU A 285 2.56 11.40 -19.99
C LEU A 285 1.93 12.69 -19.46
N THR A 286 2.72 13.75 -19.27
CA THR A 286 2.21 15.04 -18.78
C THR A 286 1.17 15.66 -19.70
N ARG A 287 1.36 15.58 -21.03
CA ARG A 287 0.37 16.05 -22.02
C ARG A 287 -0.89 15.19 -22.02
N THR A 288 -0.75 13.88 -21.91
CA THR A 288 -1.88 12.95 -21.82
C THR A 288 -2.71 13.22 -20.57
N LEU A 289 -2.09 13.67 -19.49
CA LEU A 289 -2.78 13.94 -18.23
C LEU A 289 -3.30 15.36 -18.07
N GLY A 290 -3.12 16.22 -19.07
CA GLY A 290 -3.51 17.63 -18.99
C GLY A 290 -2.75 18.38 -17.89
N LEU A 291 -1.58 17.88 -17.50
CA LEU A 291 -0.68 18.48 -16.51
C LEU A 291 0.39 19.37 -17.18
N ALA A 292 0.45 19.39 -18.51
CA ALA A 292 1.25 20.35 -19.26
C ALA A 292 0.55 21.73 -19.22
N ALA A 293 1.27 22.73 -18.72
CA ALA A 293 0.88 24.13 -18.80
C ALA A 293 0.77 24.64 -20.25
#